data_AF-A0A7S1Y6E3-F1
#
_entry.id   AF-A0A7S1Y6E3-F1
#
_cell.length_a   1.000
_cell.length_b   1.000
_cell.length_c   1.000
_cell.angle_alpha   90.00
_cell.angle_beta   90.00
_cell.angle_gamma   90.00
#
_symmetry.space_group_name_H-M   'P 1'
#
loop_
_entity.id
_entity.type
_entity.pdbx_description
1 polymer ?
#
loop_
_entity_poly.entity_id
_entity_poly.type
_entity_poly.pdbx_seq_one_letter_code
_entity_poly.pdbx_strand_id
1 'polypeptide(L)'
;TDFFNSNSSNDATATSTTKRDARDFVLWKFQKDGEVLSWPSPWGDGRPGWHIECSAMIEAVQRSFDAQVGYHAGGVDLKFPHHTNEIAQAEAYLSTPNWIPHWIHTGHLHIDGL
;
A
#
# COMPACT_ATOMS: atom_id res chain seq x y z
N THR A 1 2.35 12.24 12.54
CA THR A 1 1.69 13.12 11.56
C THR A 1 2.24 12.99 10.15
N ASP A 2 3.23 12.10 9.89
CA ASP A 2 4.08 12.21 8.70
C ASP A 2 3.84 11.07 7.68
N PHE A 3 2.84 10.20 7.92
CA PHE A 3 2.46 9.09 7.03
C PHE A 3 1.65 9.50 5.78
N PHE A 4 1.28 10.78 5.67
CA PHE A 4 0.21 11.23 4.76
C PHE A 4 0.69 12.12 3.60
N ASN A 5 1.97 12.12 3.25
CA ASN A 5 2.43 13.03 2.20
C ASN A 5 3.44 12.43 1.24
N SER A 6 3.00 12.11 0.02
CA SER A 6 3.84 12.34 -1.16
C SER A 6 2.97 12.40 -2.41
N ASN A 7 2.98 13.56 -3.05
CA ASN A 7 2.46 13.78 -4.39
C ASN A 7 3.52 13.52 -5.48
N SER A 8 4.50 12.65 -5.23
CA SER A 8 5.53 12.29 -6.21
C SER A 8 5.22 10.95 -6.89
N SER A 9 4.84 11.03 -8.16
CA SER A 9 5.02 9.96 -9.14
C SER A 9 6.51 9.90 -9.49
N ASN A 10 7.21 8.82 -9.09
CA ASN A 10 8.51 8.39 -9.61
C ASN A 10 9.60 9.45 -9.89
N ASP A 11 9.73 10.49 -9.06
CA ASP A 11 10.85 11.43 -9.21
C ASP A 11 11.94 11.15 -8.17
N ALA A 12 13.02 10.51 -8.61
CA ALA A 12 14.22 10.26 -7.83
C ALA A 12 15.06 11.54 -7.60
N THR A 13 14.56 12.73 -7.97
CA THR A 13 15.33 13.99 -7.89
C THR A 13 14.69 15.16 -7.15
N ALA A 14 13.56 14.94 -6.45
CA ALA A 14 13.05 15.91 -5.49
C ALA A 14 13.37 15.44 -4.05
N THR A 15 14.33 16.07 -3.39
CA THR A 15 14.62 15.89 -1.96
C THR A 15 13.35 16.17 -1.15
N SER A 16 12.55 15.13 -0.88
CA SER A 16 11.26 15.27 -0.20
C SER A 16 11.53 15.53 1.29
N THR A 17 11.48 16.78 1.71
CA THR A 17 11.67 17.21 3.11
C THR A 17 10.54 16.77 4.04
N THR A 18 9.63 15.91 3.58
CA THR A 18 8.42 15.47 4.31
C THR A 18 8.52 14.05 4.88
N LYS A 19 9.43 13.22 4.35
CA LYS A 19 9.65 11.86 4.84
C LYS A 19 10.68 11.88 5.95
N ARG A 20 10.46 11.12 7.03
CA ARG A 20 11.44 10.97 8.12
C ARG A 20 12.55 9.99 7.71
N ASP A 21 12.17 8.98 6.96
CA ASP A 21 13.06 7.93 6.46
C ASP A 21 12.83 7.69 4.97
N ALA A 22 13.88 7.32 4.24
CA ALA A 22 13.78 7.01 2.81
C ALA A 22 12.82 5.83 2.52
N ARG A 23 12.60 4.96 3.51
CA ARG A 23 11.68 3.81 3.45
C ARG A 23 10.21 4.19 3.66
N ASP A 24 9.91 5.44 4.05
CA ASP A 24 8.53 5.88 4.27
C ASP A 24 7.73 5.82 2.95
N PHE A 25 6.52 5.27 3.05
CA PHE A 25 5.55 5.18 1.95
C PHE A 25 4.23 5.84 2.31
N VAL A 26 3.49 6.25 1.29
CA VAL A 26 2.28 7.07 1.46
C VAL A 26 1.06 6.23 1.77
N LEU A 27 0.31 6.64 2.80
CA LEU A 27 -1.02 6.09 3.08
C LEU A 27 -2.15 6.89 2.40
N TRP A 28 -2.02 8.22 2.33
CA TRP A 28 -2.98 9.11 1.69
C TRP A 28 -2.27 10.12 0.80
N LYS A 29 -2.71 10.26 -0.44
CA LYS A 29 -2.21 11.24 -1.40
C LYS A 29 -3.20 12.39 -1.49
N PHE A 30 -2.76 13.59 -1.12
CA PHE A 30 -3.55 14.80 -1.26
C PHE A 30 -3.92 15.07 -2.71
N GLN A 31 -5.15 15.55 -2.93
CA GLN A 31 -5.62 15.93 -4.25
C GLN A 31 -4.67 16.95 -4.90
N LYS A 32 -4.30 16.71 -6.16
CA LYS A 32 -3.59 17.69 -6.98
C LYS A 32 -4.56 18.59 -7.71
N ASP A 33 -4.11 19.80 -8.04
CA ASP A 33 -4.88 20.71 -8.89
C ASP A 33 -5.27 20.04 -10.21
N GLY A 34 -6.56 20.02 -10.50
CA GLY A 34 -7.12 19.38 -11.69
C GLY A 34 -7.41 17.87 -11.57
N GLU A 35 -7.08 17.20 -10.46
CA GLU A 35 -7.56 15.84 -10.21
C GLU A 35 -9.06 15.84 -9.87
N VAL A 36 -9.81 14.98 -10.57
CA VAL A 36 -11.26 14.80 -10.35
C VAL A 36 -11.58 13.67 -9.36
N LEU A 37 -10.66 12.73 -9.18
CA LEU A 37 -10.83 11.57 -8.29
C LEU A 37 -10.24 11.88 -6.92
N SER A 38 -11.12 12.30 -6.02
CA SER A 38 -10.79 12.70 -4.66
C SER A 38 -11.94 12.38 -3.71
N TRP A 39 -11.61 12.05 -2.47
CA TRP A 39 -12.54 11.75 -1.40
C TRP A 39 -12.21 12.60 -0.18
N PRO A 40 -13.23 13.04 0.59
CA PRO A 40 -12.99 13.72 1.84
C PRO A 40 -12.37 12.79 2.88
N SER A 41 -11.43 13.31 3.67
CA SER A 41 -10.83 12.58 4.79
C SER A 41 -10.52 13.54 5.95
N PRO A 42 -10.27 13.03 7.17
CA PRO A 42 -9.84 13.85 8.31
C PRO A 42 -8.55 14.65 8.07
N TRP A 43 -7.76 14.27 7.07
CA TRP A 43 -6.51 14.94 6.73
C TRP A 43 -6.67 15.94 5.58
N GLY A 44 -7.79 15.90 4.86
CA GLY A 44 -8.07 16.70 3.66
C GLY A 44 -8.42 15.83 2.46
N ASP A 45 -8.88 16.48 1.40
CA ASP A 45 -9.29 15.83 0.16
C ASP A 45 -8.11 15.12 -0.52
N GLY A 46 -8.33 13.90 -0.98
CA GLY A 46 -7.30 13.09 -1.63
C GLY A 46 -7.75 11.68 -1.94
N ARG A 47 -6.80 10.76 -2.02
CA ARG A 47 -7.03 9.37 -2.39
C ARG A 47 -6.08 8.42 -1.66
N PRO A 48 -6.45 7.14 -1.50
CA PRO A 48 -5.57 6.17 -0.87
C PRO A 48 -4.25 6.00 -1.65
N GLY A 49 -3.20 5.65 -0.92
CA GLY A 49 -1.97 5.12 -1.50
C GLY A 49 -2.16 3.66 -1.95
N TRP A 50 -1.39 3.25 -2.96
CA TRP A 50 -1.54 1.93 -3.60
C TRP A 50 -1.55 0.75 -2.59
N HIS A 51 -0.70 0.79 -1.57
CA HIS A 51 -0.59 -0.32 -0.60
C HIS A 51 -1.74 -0.37 0.42
N ILE A 52 -2.28 0.78 0.84
CA ILE A 52 -3.30 0.80 1.92
C ILE A 52 -4.63 0.21 1.47
N GLU A 53 -4.89 0.21 0.16
CA GLU A 53 -6.10 -0.33 -0.43
C GLU A 53 -6.24 -1.83 -0.13
N CYS A 54 -5.24 -2.63 -0.46
CA CYS A 54 -5.23 -4.08 -0.23
C CYS A 54 -5.39 -4.43 1.26
N SER A 55 -4.58 -3.78 2.12
CA SER A 55 -4.62 -3.99 3.57
C SER A 55 -5.99 -3.69 4.14
N ALA A 56 -6.60 -2.55 3.80
CA ALA A 56 -7.91 -2.16 4.30
C ALA A 56 -9.03 -3.09 3.82
N MET A 57 -9.00 -3.50 2.54
CA MET A 57 -10.01 -4.41 1.99
C MET A 57 -9.93 -5.81 2.60
N ILE A 58 -8.73 -6.37 2.74
CA ILE A 58 -8.52 -7.68 3.37
C ILE A 58 -8.96 -7.63 4.83
N GLU A 59 -8.60 -6.58 5.56
CA GLU A 59 -9.03 -6.36 6.94
C GLU A 59 -10.56 -6.34 7.07
N ALA A 60 -11.24 -5.61 6.19
CA ALA A 60 -12.71 -5.55 6.16
C ALA A 60 -13.35 -6.92 5.87
N VAL A 61 -12.76 -7.71 4.97
CA VAL A 61 -13.21 -9.09 4.69
C VAL A 61 -13.01 -9.98 5.92
N GLN A 62 -11.83 -9.96 6.54
CA GLN A 62 -11.56 -10.76 7.74
C GLN A 62 -12.55 -10.47 8.86
N ARG A 63 -12.84 -9.18 9.10
CA ARG A 63 -13.86 -8.76 10.07
C ARG A 63 -15.27 -9.24 9.71
N SER A 64 -15.63 -9.18 8.43
CA SER A 64 -16.97 -9.56 7.96
C SER A 64 -17.25 -11.06 8.14
N PHE A 65 -16.22 -11.89 8.05
CA PHE A 65 -16.32 -13.35 8.16
C PHE A 65 -15.82 -13.91 9.50
N ASP A 66 -15.34 -13.05 10.40
CA ASP A 66 -14.67 -13.44 11.65
C ASP A 66 -13.59 -14.52 11.43
N ALA A 67 -12.80 -14.36 10.37
CA ALA A 67 -11.86 -15.35 9.90
C ALA A 67 -10.58 -14.72 9.35
N GLN A 68 -9.44 -15.37 9.59
CA GLN A 68 -8.15 -14.96 9.03
C GLN A 68 -8.04 -15.41 7.56
N VAL A 69 -7.54 -14.53 6.70
CA VAL A 69 -7.15 -14.91 5.34
C VAL A 69 -5.87 -15.75 5.41
N GLY A 70 -5.97 -17.01 4.98
CA GLY A 70 -4.86 -17.96 5.03
C GLY A 70 -3.81 -17.75 3.94
N TYR A 71 -4.21 -17.24 2.77
CA TYR A 71 -3.35 -17.09 1.60
C TYR A 71 -3.51 -15.72 0.96
N HIS A 72 -2.39 -15.06 0.67
CA HIS A 72 -2.38 -13.87 -0.18
C HIS A 72 -1.40 -14.06 -1.35
N ALA A 73 -1.79 -13.61 -2.53
CA ALA A 73 -1.12 -13.93 -3.78
C ALA A 73 -0.94 -12.72 -4.68
N GLY A 74 0.09 -12.74 -5.51
CA GLY A 74 0.37 -11.68 -6.48
C GLY A 74 1.52 -12.05 -7.42
N GLY A 75 1.86 -11.15 -8.35
CA GLY A 75 3.09 -11.28 -9.14
C GLY A 75 4.34 -11.13 -8.27
N VAL A 76 5.47 -11.68 -8.72
CA VAL A 76 6.76 -11.59 -7.99
C VAL A 76 7.23 -10.15 -7.80
N ASP A 77 6.84 -9.25 -8.70
CA ASP A 77 7.04 -7.80 -8.63
C ASP A 77 6.28 -7.17 -7.45
N LEU A 78 5.13 -7.73 -7.06
CA LEU A 78 4.37 -7.24 -5.90
C LEU A 78 4.98 -7.68 -4.57
N LYS A 79 5.89 -8.66 -4.56
CA LYS A 79 6.54 -9.11 -3.31
C LYS A 79 7.21 -7.95 -2.57
N PHE A 80 7.85 -7.04 -3.28
CA PHE A 80 8.46 -5.84 -2.72
C PHE A 80 8.32 -4.68 -3.71
N PRO A 81 7.86 -3.48 -3.28
CA PRO A 81 7.52 -3.11 -1.91
C PRO A 81 6.06 -3.39 -1.52
N HIS A 82 5.22 -3.87 -2.46
CA HIS A 82 3.76 -3.85 -2.27
C HIS A 82 3.30 -4.71 -1.09
N HIS A 83 3.52 -6.02 -1.14
CA HIS A 83 3.12 -6.94 -0.07
C HIS A 83 3.86 -6.68 1.25
N THR A 84 5.13 -6.24 1.20
CA THR A 84 5.86 -5.87 2.42
C THR A 84 5.25 -4.65 3.11
N ASN A 85 4.75 -3.68 2.35
CA ASN A 85 4.08 -2.51 2.91
C ASN A 85 2.68 -2.84 3.42
N GLU A 86 1.98 -3.78 2.79
CA GLU A 86 0.71 -4.29 3.31
C GLU A 86 0.88 -5.00 4.65
N ILE A 87 1.87 -5.90 4.76
CA ILE A 87 2.24 -6.53 6.04
C ILE A 87 2.51 -5.47 7.11
N ALA A 88 3.34 -4.46 6.78
CA ALA A 88 3.69 -3.40 7.72
C ALA A 88 2.46 -2.60 8.19
N GLN A 89 1.51 -2.29 7.28
CA GLN A 89 0.27 -1.59 7.62
C GLN A 89 -0.65 -2.44 8.50
N ALA A 90 -0.88 -3.69 8.12
CA ALA A 90 -1.85 -4.55 8.77
C ALA A 90 -1.37 -5.03 10.15
N GLU A 91 -0.11 -5.47 10.27
CA GLU A 91 0.45 -5.90 11.55
C GLU A 91 0.55 -4.73 12.54
N ALA A 92 0.87 -3.53 12.07
CA ALA A 92 0.85 -2.32 12.91
C ALA A 92 -0.57 -1.95 13.37
N TYR A 93 -1.57 -2.05 12.49
CA TYR A 93 -2.97 -1.75 12.82
C TYR A 93 -3.57 -2.76 13.80
N LEU A 94 -3.36 -4.06 13.57
CA LEU A 94 -3.92 -5.13 14.36
C LEU A 94 -3.12 -5.42 15.63
N SER A 95 -1.90 -4.90 15.75
CA SER A 95 -0.96 -5.21 16.83
C SER A 95 -0.73 -6.72 17.00
N THR A 96 -0.74 -7.46 15.89
CA THR A 96 -0.49 -8.92 15.85
C THR A 96 0.58 -9.22 14.82
N PRO A 97 1.55 -10.10 15.14
CA PRO A 97 2.39 -10.68 14.12
C PRO A 97 1.57 -11.68 13.28
N ASN A 98 2.09 -12.00 12.09
CA ASN A 98 1.56 -13.04 11.21
C ASN A 98 0.14 -12.75 10.72
N TRP A 99 -0.06 -11.56 10.13
CA TRP A 99 -1.35 -11.16 9.56
C TRP A 99 -1.88 -12.17 8.52
N ILE A 100 -1.00 -12.65 7.62
CA ILE A 100 -1.31 -13.69 6.62
C ILE A 100 -0.16 -14.71 6.62
N PRO A 101 -0.44 -16.00 6.88
CA PRO A 101 0.61 -17.01 7.10
C PRO A 101 1.26 -17.51 5.82
N HIS A 102 0.59 -17.41 4.66
CA HIS A 102 1.08 -17.95 3.40
C HIS A 102 1.00 -16.95 2.26
N TRP A 103 2.12 -16.81 1.54
CA TRP A 103 2.27 -15.89 0.42
C TRP A 103 2.64 -16.65 -0.84
N ILE A 104 1.92 -16.40 -1.93
CA ILE A 104 2.12 -17.07 -3.22
C ILE A 104 2.49 -16.02 -4.27
N HIS A 105 3.66 -16.18 -4.90
CA HIS A 105 4.13 -15.25 -5.93
C HIS A 105 4.32 -15.95 -7.28
N THR A 106 3.70 -15.42 -8.34
CA THR A 106 3.88 -15.93 -9.70
C THR A 106 5.00 -15.21 -10.43
N GLY A 107 5.78 -15.94 -11.24
CA GLY A 107 6.86 -15.36 -12.03
C GLY A 107 6.37 -14.51 -13.20
N HIS A 108 7.25 -13.67 -13.74
CA HIS A 108 6.94 -12.85 -14.92
C HIS A 108 6.69 -13.70 -16.17
N LEU A 109 5.77 -13.24 -17.01
CA LEU A 109 5.65 -13.70 -18.38
C LEU A 109 6.79 -13.08 -19.21
N HIS A 110 7.61 -13.92 -19.83
CA HIS A 110 8.68 -13.48 -20.73
C HIS A 110 8.28 -13.77 -22.18
N ILE A 111 8.54 -12.83 -23.07
CA ILE A 111 8.39 -13.00 -24.52
C ILE A 111 9.79 -13.10 -25.08
N ASP A 112 10.12 -14.21 -25.72
CA ASP A 112 11.42 -14.43 -26.35
C ASP A 112 11.44 -13.85 -27.78
N GLY A 113 12.51 -13.15 -28.14
CA GLY A 113 12.72 -12.61 -29.50
C GLY A 113 12.22 -11.18 -29.79
N LEU A 114 11.95 -10.35 -28.78
CA LEU A 114 11.75 -8.90 -28.88
C LEU A 114 12.75 -8.15 -28.00
#